data_AF-F0IHP8-F1
#
_entry.id   AF-F0IHP8-F1
#
_cell.length_a   1.000
_cell.length_b   1.000
_cell.length_c   1.000
_cell.angle_alpha   90.00
_cell.angle_beta   90.00
_cell.angle_gamma   90.00
#
_symmetry.space_group_name_H-M   'P 1'
#
loop_
_entity.id
_entity.type
_entity.pdbx_description
1 polymer ?
#
loop_
_entity_poly.entity_id
_entity_poly.type
_entity_poly.pdbx_seq_one_letter_code
_entity_poly.pdbx_strand_id
1 'polypeptide(L)'
;MYKMRALTHLELKRVLLEMEERPYYRGYDLLGTDLEWQGDIEGDFETEKEYEDDWYCRIEYVISPDYVYKHCEYISNHEVSITRVEVNFETVEISSFQEELLVKALTERANE
;
A
#
# COMPACT_ATOMS: atom_id res chain seq x y z
N MET A 1 -3.17 24.27 17.21
CA MET A 1 -2.94 23.27 16.14
C MET A 1 -1.93 22.29 16.68
N TYR A 2 -2.34 21.03 16.91
CA TYR A 2 -1.38 19.96 17.16
C TYR A 2 -0.71 19.66 15.83
N LYS A 3 0.63 19.78 15.78
CA LYS A 3 1.39 19.50 14.57
C LYS A 3 1.45 17.99 14.40
N MET A 4 0.93 17.49 13.29
CA MET A 4 1.04 16.07 12.96
C MET A 4 2.51 15.73 12.74
N ARG A 5 2.93 14.57 13.25
CA ARG A 5 4.31 14.10 13.10
C ARG A 5 4.53 13.66 11.66
N ALA A 6 5.68 13.97 11.07
CA ALA A 6 6.05 13.45 9.76
C ALA A 6 6.66 12.04 9.87
N LEU A 7 6.36 11.16 8.90
CA LEU A 7 7.02 9.87 8.74
C LEU A 7 8.53 10.09 8.58
N THR A 8 9.34 9.44 9.42
CA THR A 8 10.79 9.60 9.36
C THR A 8 11.42 8.76 8.24
N HIS A 9 12.65 9.09 7.87
CA HIS A 9 13.39 8.31 6.85
C HIS A 9 13.63 6.85 7.28
N LEU A 10 13.88 6.60 8.57
CA LEU A 10 14.08 5.25 9.08
C LEU A 10 12.79 4.42 8.97
N GLU A 11 11.65 5.01 9.31
CA GLU A 11 10.34 4.35 9.23
C GLU A 11 9.95 4.08 7.79
N LEU A 12 10.14 5.04 6.88
CA LEU A 12 9.94 4.83 5.45
C LEU A 12 10.76 3.63 4.95
N LYS A 13 12.04 3.55 5.34
CA LYS A 13 12.91 2.43 4.95
C LYS A 13 12.41 1.09 5.51
N ARG A 14 11.92 1.05 6.75
CA ARG A 14 11.34 -0.15 7.36
C ARG A 14 10.11 -0.62 6.60
N VAL A 15 9.19 0.31 6.29
CA VAL A 15 7.97 0.02 5.51
C VAL A 15 8.32 -0.56 4.14
N LEU A 16 9.18 0.11 3.37
CA LEU A 16 9.54 -0.33 2.02
C LEU A 16 10.22 -1.71 2.03
N LEU A 17 11.06 -1.98 3.04
CA LEU A 17 11.68 -3.30 3.20
C LEU A 17 10.65 -4.39 3.48
N GLU A 18 9.67 -4.14 4.36
CA GLU A 18 8.62 -5.14 4.62
C GLU A 18 7.67 -5.33 3.42
N MET A 19 7.41 -4.28 2.64
CA MET A 19 6.66 -4.41 1.38
C MET A 19 7.41 -5.31 0.38
N GLU A 20 8.73 -5.15 0.25
CA GLU A 20 9.58 -5.98 -0.61
C GLU A 20 9.68 -7.43 -0.11
N GLU A 21 9.80 -7.65 1.21
CA GLU A 21 9.90 -8.99 1.81
C GLU A 21 8.56 -9.76 1.78
N ARG A 22 7.42 -9.08 1.54
CA ARG A 22 6.09 -9.70 1.52
C ARG A 22 5.38 -9.57 0.17
N PRO A 23 5.55 -10.56 -0.73
CA PRO A 23 4.83 -10.60 -1.99
C PRO A 23 3.35 -11.01 -1.84
N TYR A 24 2.89 -11.38 -0.64
CA TYR A 24 1.54 -11.90 -0.41
C TYR A 24 0.65 -10.91 0.33
N TYR A 25 -0.60 -10.82 -0.11
CA TYR A 25 -1.63 -10.00 0.53
C TYR A 25 -2.29 -10.66 1.73
N ARG A 26 -2.60 -9.84 2.74
CA ARG A 26 -3.48 -10.20 3.86
C ARG A 26 -4.80 -9.45 3.66
N GLY A 27 -5.91 -10.18 3.48
CA GLY A 27 -7.25 -9.57 3.33
C GLY A 27 -8.00 -10.08 2.11
N TYR A 28 -9.16 -9.47 1.82
CA TYR A 28 -10.05 -9.73 0.67
C TYR A 28 -9.40 -9.27 -0.65
N ASP A 29 -8.24 -9.86 -0.93
CA ASP A 29 -7.46 -9.67 -2.12
C ASP A 29 -8.11 -10.44 -3.26
N LEU A 30 -9.16 -9.83 -3.75
CA LEU A 30 -10.09 -10.32 -4.75
C LEU A 30 -9.53 -10.11 -6.16
N LEU A 31 -8.21 -10.23 -6.33
CA LEU A 31 -7.52 -10.26 -7.62
C LEU A 31 -7.88 -11.53 -8.43
N GLY A 32 -8.71 -12.42 -7.86
CA GLY A 32 -9.30 -13.57 -8.55
C GLY A 32 -10.83 -13.52 -8.73
N THR A 33 -11.55 -12.49 -8.28
CA THR A 33 -13.00 -12.44 -8.53
C THR A 33 -13.33 -11.65 -9.76
N ASP A 34 -13.81 -12.40 -10.75
CA ASP A 34 -14.82 -12.08 -11.74
C ASP A 34 -14.86 -10.62 -12.23
N LEU A 35 -14.74 -10.51 -13.56
CA LEU A 35 -14.88 -9.36 -14.48
C LEU A 35 -16.08 -8.40 -14.25
N GLU A 36 -16.81 -8.50 -13.15
CA GLU A 36 -17.97 -7.70 -12.79
C GLU A 36 -17.72 -6.66 -11.69
N TRP A 37 -16.53 -6.59 -11.07
CA TRP A 37 -16.26 -5.56 -10.06
C TRP A 37 -16.12 -4.17 -10.70
N GLN A 38 -17.07 -3.29 -10.44
CA GLN A 38 -17.14 -1.92 -11.01
C GLN A 38 -16.84 -0.83 -9.99
N GLY A 39 -15.83 -1.01 -9.14
CA GLY A 39 -15.54 -0.06 -8.08
C GLY A 39 -14.19 -0.22 -7.45
N ASP A 40 -13.81 0.81 -6.72
CA ASP A 40 -12.59 0.90 -5.94
C ASP A 40 -12.53 -0.19 -4.85
N ILE A 41 -11.35 -0.75 -4.64
CA ILE A 41 -11.09 -1.76 -3.62
C ILE A 41 -10.29 -1.11 -2.50
N GLU A 42 -10.83 -1.13 -1.28
CA GLU A 42 -10.09 -0.71 -0.09
C GLU A 42 -9.09 -1.81 0.31
N GLY A 43 -7.85 -1.42 0.58
CA GLY A 43 -6.79 -2.30 1.04
C GLY A 43 -6.01 -1.69 2.19
N ASP A 44 -5.33 -2.55 2.95
CA ASP A 44 -4.40 -2.12 3.96
C ASP A 44 -3.13 -2.97 4.01
N PHE A 45 -2.02 -2.30 4.31
CA PHE A 45 -0.72 -2.91 4.55
C PHE A 45 -0.35 -2.70 6.01
N GLU A 46 0.04 -3.77 6.69
CA GLU A 46 0.52 -3.72 8.07
C GLU A 46 1.89 -4.38 8.20
N THR A 47 2.77 -3.75 8.97
CA THR A 47 4.05 -4.35 9.36
C THR A 47 3.82 -5.48 10.35
N GLU A 48 4.46 -6.62 10.16
CA GLU A 48 4.37 -7.76 11.09
C GLU A 48 5.71 -8.09 11.73
N LYS A 49 6.80 -7.47 11.26
CA LYS A 49 8.10 -7.68 11.87
C LYS A 49 8.09 -7.09 13.28
N GLU A 50 8.44 -7.89 14.27
CA GLU A 50 8.67 -7.41 15.62
C GLU A 50 9.99 -6.63 15.64
N TYR A 51 9.91 -5.31 15.81
CA TYR A 51 11.07 -4.45 16.02
C TYR A 51 11.32 -4.27 17.53
N GLU A 52 12.58 -4.05 17.91
CA GLU A 52 12.99 -3.86 19.32
C GLU A 52 12.33 -2.64 19.99
N ASP A 53 11.84 -1.68 19.20
CA ASP A 53 11.16 -0.46 19.64
C ASP A 53 9.63 -0.56 19.58
N ASP A 54 9.07 -1.78 19.47
CA ASP A 54 7.64 -2.05 19.30
C ASP A 54 7.02 -1.24 18.14
N TRP A 55 7.83 -0.93 17.13
CA TRP A 55 7.39 -0.13 16.01
C TRP A 55 6.40 -0.89 15.12
N TYR A 56 5.34 -0.18 14.74
CA TYR A 56 4.26 -0.66 13.89
C TYR A 56 3.87 0.43 12.89
N CYS A 57 3.60 0.04 11.64
CA CYS A 57 3.06 0.90 10.61
C CYS A 57 1.86 0.24 9.92
N ARG A 58 0.83 1.05 9.65
CA ARG A 58 -0.32 0.69 8.84
C ARG A 58 -0.50 1.71 7.72
N ILE A 59 -0.76 1.23 6.51
CA ILE A 59 -1.07 2.06 5.35
C ILE A 59 -2.41 1.61 4.81
N GLU A 60 -3.40 2.51 4.85
CA GLU A 60 -4.70 2.32 4.21
C GLU A 60 -4.62 2.95 2.81
N TYR A 61 -5.14 2.24 1.81
CA TYR A 61 -5.10 2.67 0.42
C TYR A 61 -6.32 2.17 -0.35
N VAL A 62 -6.53 2.77 -1.52
CA VAL A 62 -7.56 2.40 -2.47
C VAL A 62 -6.89 1.94 -3.76
N ILE A 63 -7.34 0.80 -4.27
CA ILE A 63 -6.98 0.28 -5.58
C ILE A 63 -8.09 0.63 -6.56
N SER A 64 -7.75 1.33 -7.62
CA SER A 64 -8.60 1.57 -8.77
C SER A 64 -8.35 0.46 -9.79
N PRO A 65 -9.22 -0.56 -9.90
CA PRO A 65 -8.98 -1.69 -10.77
C PRO A 65 -9.08 -1.27 -12.24
N ASP A 66 -8.02 -1.53 -12.99
CA ASP A 66 -7.97 -1.42 -14.46
C ASP A 66 -7.26 -2.64 -15.07
N TYR A 67 -7.66 -3.02 -16.28
CA TYR A 67 -7.11 -4.13 -17.03
C TYR A 67 -6.90 -3.73 -18.49
N VAL A 68 -5.69 -3.95 -19.00
CA VAL A 68 -5.34 -3.64 -20.38
C VAL A 68 -5.24 -4.93 -21.19
N TYR A 69 -5.96 -5.01 -22.30
CA TYR A 69 -5.86 -6.13 -23.22
C TYR A 69 -4.61 -6.03 -24.09
N LYS A 70 -3.65 -6.94 -23.90
CA LYS A 70 -2.38 -6.99 -24.63
C LYS A 70 -1.95 -8.44 -24.84
N HIS A 71 -1.33 -8.74 -25.98
CA HIS A 71 -0.84 -10.10 -26.28
C HIS A 71 -1.89 -11.22 -26.18
N CYS A 72 -3.16 -10.93 -26.46
CA CYS A 72 -4.30 -11.84 -26.33
C CYS A 72 -4.69 -12.21 -24.89
N GLU A 73 -4.22 -11.45 -23.90
CA GLU A 73 -4.52 -11.62 -22.49
C GLU A 73 -4.90 -10.28 -21.86
N TYR A 74 -5.70 -10.30 -20.79
CA TYR A 74 -5.92 -9.12 -19.95
C TYR A 74 -4.81 -9.07 -18.91
N ILE A 75 -4.08 -7.95 -18.88
CA ILE A 75 -3.01 -7.70 -17.91
C ILE A 75 -3.53 -6.68 -16.90
N SER A 76 -3.27 -6.91 -15.61
CA SER A 76 -3.50 -5.94 -14.54
C SER A 76 -2.82 -4.61 -14.86
N ASN A 77 -3.55 -3.51 -14.66
CA ASN A 77 -3.05 -2.14 -14.78
C ASN A 77 -3.63 -1.25 -13.66
N HIS A 78 -3.80 -1.82 -12.48
CA HIS A 78 -4.41 -1.17 -11.33
C HIS A 78 -3.59 0.03 -10.88
N GLU A 79 -4.26 1.10 -10.46
CA GLU A 79 -3.64 2.26 -9.82
C GLU A 79 -3.93 2.25 -8.31
N VAL A 80 -2.99 2.75 -7.50
CA VAL A 80 -3.16 2.83 -6.05
C VAL A 80 -3.09 4.27 -5.56
N SER A 81 -3.97 4.62 -4.63
CA SER A 81 -3.96 5.89 -3.91
C SER A 81 -3.94 5.67 -2.39
N ILE A 82 -2.97 6.26 -1.70
CA ILE A 82 -2.87 6.16 -0.24
C ILE A 82 -3.89 7.10 0.40
N THR A 83 -4.69 6.58 1.34
CA THR A 83 -5.67 7.37 2.09
C THR A 83 -5.16 7.74 3.46
N ARG A 84 -4.37 6.86 4.10
CA ARG A 84 -3.87 7.07 5.45
C ARG A 84 -2.57 6.32 5.71
N VAL A 85 -1.68 6.95 6.47
CA VAL A 85 -0.49 6.30 7.04
C VAL A 85 -0.50 6.49 8.55
N GLU A 86 -0.35 5.40 9.29
CA GLU A 86 -0.25 5.39 10.75
C GLU A 86 1.07 4.77 11.18
N VAL A 87 1.68 5.35 12.21
CA VAL A 87 2.80 4.74 12.94
C VAL A 87 2.44 4.69 14.41
N ASN A 88 2.57 3.51 15.02
CA ASN A 88 2.24 3.27 16.42
C ASN A 88 0.85 3.83 16.79
N PHE A 89 -0.15 3.59 15.92
CA PHE A 89 -1.54 4.04 16.05
C PHE A 89 -1.75 5.57 15.99
N GLU A 90 -0.75 6.32 15.52
CA GLU A 90 -0.85 7.76 15.26
C GLU A 90 -0.77 8.05 13.76
N THR A 91 -1.71 8.83 13.22
CA THR A 91 -1.63 9.31 11.83
C THR A 91 -0.39 10.19 11.65
N VAL A 92 0.39 9.91 10.61
CA VAL A 92 1.58 10.69 10.25
C VAL A 92 1.41 11.39 8.92
N GLU A 93 2.06 12.55 8.78
CA GLU A 93 2.20 13.23 7.48
C GLU A 93 3.29 12.55 6.66
N ILE A 94 3.03 12.34 5.37
CA ILE A 94 4.02 11.94 4.39
C ILE A 94 4.27 13.10 3.42
N SER A 95 5.53 13.26 3.01
CA SER A 95 5.88 14.16 1.91
C SER A 95 5.51 13.55 0.56
N SER A 96 5.37 14.36 -0.49
CA SER A 96 5.07 13.89 -1.84
C SER A 96 6.09 12.84 -2.36
N PHE A 97 7.36 12.96 -1.96
CA PHE A 97 8.38 11.97 -2.31
C PHE A 97 8.16 10.63 -1.58
N GLN A 98 7.75 10.67 -0.31
CA GLN A 98 7.43 9.45 0.44
C GLN A 98 6.17 8.78 -0.11
N GLU A 99 5.16 9.57 -0.43
CA GLU A 99 3.93 9.11 -1.07
C GLU A 99 4.22 8.44 -2.41
N GLU A 100 5.03 9.06 -3.28
CA GLU A 100 5.43 8.47 -4.57
C GLU A 100 6.09 7.10 -4.41
N LEU A 101 7.00 6.95 -3.45
CA LEU A 101 7.68 5.67 -3.19
C LEU A 101 6.71 4.59 -2.69
N LEU A 102 5.83 4.95 -1.76
CA LEU A 102 4.85 4.02 -1.20
C LEU A 102 3.78 3.63 -2.22
N VAL A 103 3.24 4.60 -2.98
CA VAL A 103 2.29 4.36 -4.07
C VAL A 103 2.92 3.46 -5.13
N LYS A 104 4.17 3.71 -5.51
CA LYS A 104 4.86 2.86 -6.47
C LYS A 104 4.97 1.42 -5.97
N ALA A 105 5.41 1.20 -4.73
CA ALA A 105 5.54 -0.14 -4.16
C ALA A 105 4.18 -0.86 -4.08
N LEU A 106 3.13 -0.16 -3.64
CA LEU A 106 1.77 -0.71 -3.58
C LEU A 106 1.18 -0.98 -4.97
N THR A 107 1.48 -0.13 -5.97
CA THR A 107 1.02 -0.30 -7.35
C THR A 107 1.72 -1.47 -8.02
N GLU A 108 3.05 -1.60 -7.86
CA GLU A 108 3.80 -2.77 -8.34
C GLU A 108 3.20 -4.05 -7.76
N ARG A 109 2.98 -4.05 -6.45
CA ARG A 109 2.30 -5.15 -5.75
C ARG A 109 0.87 -5.41 -6.26
N ALA A 110 0.09 -4.38 -6.63
CA ALA A 110 -1.28 -4.53 -7.14
C ALA A 110 -1.34 -5.16 -8.54
N ASN A 111 -0.22 -5.18 -9.26
CA ASN A 111 -0.13 -5.66 -10.62
C ASN A 111 0.71 -6.94 -10.77
N GLU A 112 1.24 -7.51 -9.68
CA GLU A 112 1.89 -8.84 -9.65
C GLU A 112 0.88 -10.00 -9.73
#